data_AF-A0A9Q3CK06-F1
#
_entry.id   AF-A0A9Q3CK06-F1
#
_cell.length_a   1.000
_cell.length_b   1.000
_cell.length_c   1.000
_cell.angle_alpha   90.00
_cell.angle_beta   90.00
_cell.angle_gamma   90.00
#
_symmetry.space_group_name_H-M   'P 1'
#
loop_
_entity.id
_entity.type
_entity.pdbx_description
1 polymer ?
#
loop_
_entity_poly.entity_id
_entity_poly.type
_entity_poly.pdbx_seq_one_letter_code
_entity_poly.pdbx_strand_id
1 'polypeptide(L)' 'MLRKNRPEFPIGEEPLGKIRGHDIELYLDVEGPYPPMLRRSPYPTSLQTRKEIGKHINELLDMDFIRKIGHNEIV' A
#
# COMPACT_ATOMS: atom_id res chain seq x y z
N MET A 1 -0.51 -23.70 -22.56
CA MET A 1 -0.33 -23.54 -21.11
C MET A 1 -0.95 -22.22 -20.65
N LEU A 2 -0.37 -21.04 -20.92
CA LEU A 2 -0.91 -19.72 -20.50
C LEU A 2 -2.37 -19.41 -20.91
N ARG A 3 -2.81 -19.79 -22.11
CA ARG A 3 -4.20 -19.52 -22.56
C ARG A 3 -5.27 -20.38 -21.85
N LYS A 4 -4.92 -21.58 -21.39
CA LYS A 4 -5.86 -22.51 -20.74
C LYS A 4 -6.11 -22.14 -19.27
N ASN A 5 -5.11 -21.54 -18.63
CA ASN A 5 -5.13 -21.19 -17.21
C ASN A 5 -5.14 -19.67 -17.00
N ARG A 6 -5.65 -18.91 -17.97
CA ARG A 6 -5.67 -17.44 -17.94
C ARG A 6 -6.15 -16.82 -16.61
N PRO A 7 -7.17 -17.34 -15.89
CA PRO A 7 -7.58 -16.75 -14.61
C PRO A 7 -6.62 -17.00 -13.43
N GLU A 8 -5.64 -17.90 -13.58
CA GLU A 8 -4.66 -18.23 -12.54
C GLU A 8 -3.38 -17.38 -12.66
N PHE A 9 -3.16 -16.76 -13.81
CA PHE A 9 -1.99 -15.92 -14.06
C PHE A 9 -2.42 -14.45 -14.11
N PRO A 10 -1.84 -13.57 -13.28
CA PRO A 10 -2.09 -12.14 -13.40
C PRO A 10 -1.50 -11.65 -14.72
N ILE A 11 -2.35 -11.49 -15.73
CA ILE A 11 -1.98 -11.00 -17.07
C ILE A 11 -2.81 -9.74 -17.33
N GLY A 12 -2.19 -8.57 -17.29
CA GLY A 12 -2.82 -7.28 -17.65
C GLY A 12 -3.23 -6.43 -16.45
N GLU A 13 -4.36 -5.73 -16.58
CA GLU A 13 -4.87 -4.66 -15.70
C GLU A 13 -5.74 -5.18 -14.53
N GLU A 14 -5.68 -6.47 -14.21
CA GLU A 14 -6.51 -7.01 -13.14
C GLU A 14 -5.98 -6.54 -11.77
N PRO A 15 -6.84 -5.93 -10.93
CA PRO A 15 -6.40 -5.42 -9.63
C PRO A 15 -5.98 -6.59 -8.75
N LEU A 16 -4.69 -6.63 -8.39
CA LEU A 16 -4.10 -7.63 -7.51
C LEU A 16 -4.81 -7.69 -6.13
N GLY A 17 -5.46 -6.59 -5.71
CA GLY A 17 -6.25 -6.50 -4.48
C GLY A 17 -7.60 -7.22 -4.47
N LYS A 18 -7.97 -7.99 -5.51
CA LYS A 18 -9.24 -8.74 -5.55
C LYS A 18 -9.29 -9.96 -4.63
N ILE A 19 -8.16 -10.40 -4.08
CA ILE A 19 -8.11 -11.56 -3.18
C ILE A 19 -8.60 -11.13 -1.80
N ARG A 20 -9.80 -11.57 -1.42
CA ARG A 20 -10.45 -11.28 -0.13
C ARG A 20 -10.14 -12.39 0.89
N GLY A 21 -10.00 -12.03 2.17
CA GLY A 21 -9.85 -13.00 3.27
C GLY A 21 -8.43 -13.19 3.81
N HIS A 22 -7.48 -12.35 3.39
CA HIS A 22 -6.12 -12.28 3.96
C HIS A 22 -5.91 -11.03 4.81
N ASP A 23 -6.98 -10.48 5.37
CA ASP A 23 -6.89 -9.32 6.26
C ASP A 23 -6.13 -9.71 7.53
N ILE A 24 -5.16 -8.89 7.92
CA ILE A 24 -4.32 -9.13 9.10
C ILE A 24 -4.70 -8.12 10.17
N GLU A 25 -5.10 -8.61 11.33
CA GLU A 25 -5.24 -7.80 12.53
C GLU A 25 -3.91 -7.75 13.27
N LEU A 26 -3.36 -6.55 13.44
CA LEU A 26 -2.12 -6.32 14.18
C LEU A 26 -2.44 -5.75 15.55
N TYR A 27 -1.98 -6.44 16.58
CA TYR A 27 -2.12 -6.02 17.98
C TYR A 27 -0.78 -5.55 18.52
N LEU A 28 -0.79 -4.49 19.32
CA LEU A 28 0.39 -4.04 20.06
C LEU A 28 0.47 -4.82 21.37
N ASP A 29 1.66 -5.30 21.72
CA ASP A 29 1.91 -6.00 22.99
C ASP A 29 1.96 -5.06 24.21
N VAL A 30 1.61 -3.79 24.02
CA VAL A 30 1.68 -2.75 25.06
C VAL A 30 0.34 -2.06 25.22
N GLU A 31 0.00 -1.73 26.47
CA GLU A 31 -1.17 -0.94 26.81
C GLU A 31 -0.83 0.56 26.75
N GLY A 32 -1.86 1.39 26.52
CA GLY A 32 -1.69 2.83 26.39
C GLY A 32 -1.15 3.51 27.65
N PRO A 33 -0.57 4.71 27.54
CA PRO A 33 -0.48 5.53 26.33
C PRO A 33 0.58 5.01 25.36
N TYR A 34 0.19 4.84 24.09
CA TYR A 34 1.12 4.44 23.04
C TYR A 34 2.24 5.48 22.92
N PRO A 35 3.47 5.06 22.55
CA PRO A 35 4.52 6.00 22.24
C PRO A 35 3.99 7.03 21.24
N PRO A 36 4.30 8.33 21.40
CA PRO A 36 3.92 9.32 20.40
C PRO A 36 4.41 8.83 19.05
N MET A 37 3.53 8.81 18.04
CA MET A 37 3.89 8.38 16.69
C MET A 37 5.21 9.04 16.30
N LEU A 38 6.23 8.23 16.00
CA LEU A 38 7.52 8.71 15.53
C LEU A 38 7.35 9.29 14.12
N ARG A 39 6.76 10.49 14.02
CA ARG A 39 6.67 11.24 12.77
C ARG A 39 8.04 11.82 12.47
N ARG A 40 8.82 11.04 11.73
CA ARG A 40 10.04 11.54 11.11
C ARG A 40 9.67 12.21 9.80
N SER A 41 10.23 13.39 9.55
CA SER A 41 10.15 13.99 8.22
C SER A 41 10.69 12.98 7.19
N PRO A 42 10.05 12.85 6.01
CA PRO A 42 10.59 12.01 4.95
C PRO A 42 12.02 12.43 4.62
N TYR A 43 12.88 11.45 4.36
CA TYR A 43 14.26 11.73 3.99
C TYR A 43 14.31 12.54 2.69
N PRO A 44 15.18 13.56 2.57
CA PRO A 44 15.30 14.33 1.35
C PRO A 44 15.69 13.42 0.18
N THR A 45 14.91 13.52 -0.90
CA THR A 45 15.06 12.69 -2.11
C THR A 45 15.23 13.61 -3.31
N SER A 46 16.08 13.22 -4.27
CA SER A 46 16.31 13.99 -5.50
C SER A 46 15.02 14.20 -6.31
N LEU A 47 14.95 15.29 -7.09
CA LEU A 47 13.76 15.60 -7.90
C LEU A 47 13.44 14.49 -8.91
N GLN A 48 14.47 13.93 -9.55
CA GLN A 48 14.30 12.83 -10.50
C GLN A 48 13.76 11.58 -9.81
N THR A 49 14.32 11.22 -8.66
CA THR A 49 13.87 10.07 -7.88
C THR A 49 12.42 10.25 -7.41
N ARG A 50 12.04 11.45 -6.95
CA ARG A 50 10.65 11.73 -6.57
C ARG A 50 9.68 11.56 -7.74
N LYS A 51 10.07 12.00 -8.95
CA LYS A 51 9.24 11.88 -10.15
C LYS A 51 9.00 10.43 -10.54
N GLU A 52 10.04 9.59 -10.52
CA GLU A 52 9.91 8.17 -10.87
C GLU A 52 9.14 7.39 -9.81
N ILE A 53 9.43 7.62 -8.51
CA ILE A 53 8.65 7.02 -7.42
C ILE A 53 7.17 7.44 -7.50
N GLY A 54 6.90 8.71 -7.85
CA GLY A 54 5.54 9.23 -7.99
C GLY A 54 4.70 8.46 -9.02
N LYS A 55 5.29 7.97 -10.11
CA LYS A 55 4.58 7.15 -11.10
C LYS A 55 4.08 5.85 -10.47
N HIS A 56 4.96 5.14 -9.75
CA HIS A 56 4.62 3.89 -9.09
C HIS A 56 3.62 4.08 -7.94
N ILE A 57 3.71 5.20 -7.21
CA ILE A 57 2.70 5.54 -6.19
C ILE A 57 1.31 5.68 -6.84
N ASN A 58 1.22 6.35 -8.00
CA ASN A 58 -0.06 6.49 -8.70
C ASN A 58 -0.59 5.13 -9.18
N GLU A 59 0.27 4.26 -9.74
CA GLU A 59 -0.10 2.90 -10.12
C GLU A 59 -0.68 2.11 -8.92
N LEU A 60 -0.07 2.23 -7.74
CA LEU A 60 -0.53 1.56 -6.52
C LEU A 60 -1.85 2.14 -5.98
N LEU A 61 -2.09 3.45 -6.15
CA LEU A 61 -3.36 4.10 -5.82
C LEU A 61 -4.48 3.61 -6.75
N ASP A 62 -4.21 3.55 -8.06
CA ASP A 62 -5.18 3.11 -9.06
C ASP A 62 -5.56 1.63 -8.88
N MET A 63 -4.63 0.81 -8.38
CA MET A 63 -4.87 -0.60 -8.02
C MET A 63 -5.55 -0.80 -6.65
N ASP A 64 -5.88 0.29 -5.93
CA ASP A 64 -6.44 0.26 -4.58
C ASP A 64 -5.58 -0.51 -3.56
N PHE A 65 -4.26 -0.53 -3.80
CA PHE A 65 -3.30 -1.22 -2.92
C PHE A 65 -2.83 -0.33 -1.78
N ILE A 66 -2.79 0.98 -2.02
CA ILE A 66 -2.53 2.00 -1.00
C ILE A 66 -3.63 3.06 -1.06
N ARG A 67 -3.90 3.71 0.08
CA ARG A 67 -4.85 4.82 0.17
C ARG A 67 -4.29 5.96 1.00
N LYS A 68 -4.84 7.16 0.79
CA LYS A 68 -4.52 8.31 1.63
C LYS A 68 -5.25 8.20 2.96
N ILE A 69 -4.50 8.28 4.06
CA ILE A 69 -5.05 8.30 5.43
C ILE A 69 -4.96 9.73 5.97
N GLY A 70 -6.05 10.20 6.57
CA GLY A 70 -6.12 11.52 7.17
C GLY A 70 -5.31 11.64 8.46
N HIS A 71 -4.88 12.86 8.81
CA HIS A 71 -4.07 13.09 10.02
C HIS A 71 -4.76 12.67 11.33
N ASN A 72 -6.10 12.72 11.33
CA ASN A 72 -6.96 12.43 12.48
C ASN A 72 -7.77 11.14 12.28
N GLU A 73 -7.48 10.37 11.22
CA GLU A 73 -8.18 9.11 10.98
C GLU A 73 -7.60 8.07 11.93
N ILE A 74 -8.41 7.62 12.89
CA ILE A 74 -8.09 6.48 13.75
C ILE A 74 -8.52 5.25 12.97
N VAL A 75 -7.55 4.44 12.54
CA VAL A 75 -7.75 3.14 11.88
C VAL A 75 -7.68 2.05 12.93
#